data_AF-A0A483CW83-F1
#
_entry.id   AF-A0A483CW83-F1
#
_cell.length_a   1.000
_cell.length_b   1.000
_cell.length_c   1.000
_cell.angle_alpha   90.00
_cell.angle_beta   90.00
_cell.angle_gamma   90.00
#
_symmetry.space_group_name_H-M   'P 1'
#
loop_
_entity.id
_entity.type
_entity.pdbx_description
1 polymer ?
#
loop_
_entity_poly.entity_id
_entity_poly.type
_entity_poly.pdbx_seq_one_letter_code
_entity_poly.pdbx_strand_id
1 'polypeptide(L)'
;MSGQTGDQEVIEAFIKTITENVNPDSDLIKFLEEYSQSNEDTYISTLGKFPQFESVFSSYLKQTATDEKFIEFIVEHCPSLRKKYLQILTNGYLDEEKRKLGLQLAPLKDKIEEANIELKKNNKLKNELNAKISSLTESSKKILAQVNEAKKINQDLDELLNGKRTGLLQELSVLKKVLHLGETNFETSPQNANTPDLTIRPGNNLEYMDGVPPKEITQLFEMYSLLQDNLPEQGKDTPDLSELSKFISASYLSHLPLLCAGNSANEMARIISISFKNQAPDTVCVPTGYSNYSSLLSTIKRLKSDIVILENAVGYCDEYCYTHLAADIPEKYFIFVVEFEETLKLLPKGIYAHMGLILCDKFFKTQLMNDEETRPGEIKDSISPLTNSATRINLLKKISNLTIGSPASTGYVNSRVKILEGIAQEGEQSSELIKTIYTEFASIIEVYGLSEDYREILQNNEDPSIKDFRERLGVGKNE
;
A
#
# COMPACT_ATOMS: atom_id res chain seq x y z
N MET A 1 3.02 -94.74 -15.44
CA MET A 1 1.77 -94.76 -16.22
C MET A 1 0.66 -93.95 -15.53
N SER A 2 0.84 -92.63 -15.35
CA SER A 2 -0.25 -91.74 -14.90
C SER A 2 -0.07 -90.27 -15.33
N GLY A 3 0.91 -89.97 -16.19
CA GLY A 3 1.11 -88.62 -16.75
C GLY A 3 0.68 -88.49 -18.22
N GLN A 4 0.24 -89.59 -18.85
CA GLN A 4 0.09 -89.68 -20.31
C GLN A 4 -1.31 -89.30 -20.84
N THR A 5 -2.35 -89.29 -20.00
CA THR A 5 -3.73 -88.96 -20.43
C THR A 5 -4.03 -87.46 -20.42
N GLY A 6 -3.37 -86.68 -19.55
CA GLY A 6 -3.62 -85.24 -19.42
C GLY A 6 -3.07 -84.42 -20.59
N ASP A 7 -1.89 -84.77 -21.09
CA ASP A 7 -1.23 -84.02 -22.17
C ASP A 7 -1.95 -84.23 -23.52
N GLN A 8 -2.52 -85.41 -23.74
CA GLN A 8 -3.28 -85.73 -24.95
C GLN A 8 -4.64 -85.00 -24.98
N GLU A 9 -5.34 -84.91 -23.84
CA GLU A 9 -6.60 -84.17 -23.72
C GLU A 9 -6.42 -82.65 -23.85
N VAL A 10 -5.32 -82.10 -23.29
CA VAL A 10 -5.01 -80.67 -23.42
C VAL A 10 -4.67 -80.28 -24.85
N ILE A 11 -3.94 -81.14 -25.56
CA ILE A 11 -3.59 -80.91 -26.97
C ILE A 11 -4.82 -81.11 -27.87
N GLU A 12 -5.67 -82.10 -27.63
CA GLU A 12 -6.93 -82.28 -28.36
C GLU A 12 -7.90 -81.10 -28.16
N ALA A 13 -8.02 -80.59 -26.93
CA ALA A 13 -8.82 -79.40 -26.63
C ALA A 13 -8.27 -78.13 -27.31
N PHE A 14 -6.95 -77.99 -27.37
CA PHE A 14 -6.27 -76.90 -28.05
C PHE A 14 -6.46 -76.98 -29.58
N ILE A 15 -6.32 -78.16 -30.17
CA ILE A 15 -6.56 -78.43 -31.60
C ILE A 15 -7.99 -78.07 -31.95
N LYS A 16 -8.97 -78.62 -31.22
CA LYS A 16 -10.40 -78.37 -31.47
C LYS A 16 -10.74 -76.87 -31.45
N THR A 17 -10.17 -76.14 -30.50
CA THR A 17 -10.42 -74.70 -30.33
C THR A 17 -9.80 -73.86 -31.46
N ILE A 18 -8.66 -74.30 -32.02
CA ILE A 18 -7.95 -73.60 -33.09
C ILE A 18 -8.55 -73.92 -34.46
N THR A 19 -8.86 -75.19 -34.75
CA THR A 19 -9.42 -75.61 -36.06
C THR A 19 -10.88 -75.19 -36.27
N GLU A 20 -11.68 -75.04 -35.21
CA GLU A 20 -13.08 -74.59 -35.34
C GLU A 20 -13.21 -73.10 -35.71
N ASN A 21 -12.19 -72.26 -35.44
CA ASN A 21 -12.33 -70.80 -35.52
C ASN A 21 -11.26 -70.05 -36.34
N VAL A 22 -10.22 -70.75 -36.81
CA VAL A 22 -9.13 -70.17 -37.61
C VAL A 22 -8.78 -71.19 -38.68
N ASN A 23 -8.65 -70.78 -39.95
CA ASN A 23 -8.14 -71.66 -41.00
C ASN A 23 -6.60 -71.59 -40.96
N PRO A 24 -5.89 -72.59 -40.39
CA PRO A 24 -4.43 -72.52 -40.22
C PRO A 24 -3.70 -72.72 -41.55
N ASP A 25 -2.38 -72.54 -41.55
CA ASP A 25 -1.54 -72.83 -42.71
C ASP A 25 -1.59 -74.33 -43.06
N SER A 26 -1.56 -74.67 -44.36
CA SER A 26 -1.85 -76.02 -44.86
C SER A 26 -0.95 -77.10 -44.26
N ASP A 27 0.27 -76.73 -43.88
CA ASP A 27 1.27 -77.64 -43.31
C ASP A 27 1.03 -77.90 -41.81
N LEU A 28 0.49 -76.90 -41.08
CA LEU A 28 0.15 -77.05 -39.67
C LEU A 28 -1.11 -77.90 -39.50
N ILE A 29 -2.10 -77.74 -40.40
CA ILE A 29 -3.30 -78.60 -40.41
C ILE A 29 -2.91 -80.06 -40.65
N LYS A 30 -2.10 -80.32 -41.69
CA LYS A 30 -1.62 -81.68 -42.01
C LYS A 30 -0.82 -82.30 -40.86
N PHE A 31 0.03 -81.52 -40.22
CA PHE A 31 0.80 -81.99 -39.06
C PHE A 31 -0.11 -82.40 -37.88
N LEU A 32 -1.14 -81.60 -37.58
CA LEU A 32 -2.07 -81.89 -36.48
C LEU A 32 -3.02 -83.06 -36.80
N GLU A 33 -3.44 -83.22 -38.05
CA GLU A 33 -4.23 -84.37 -38.50
C GLU A 33 -3.42 -85.69 -38.43
N GLU A 34 -2.17 -85.69 -38.91
CA GLU A 34 -1.28 -86.86 -38.83
C GLU A 34 -0.91 -87.21 -37.38
N TYR A 35 -0.81 -86.21 -36.50
CA TYR A 35 -0.55 -86.41 -35.08
C TYR A 35 -1.73 -87.08 -34.34
N SER A 36 -2.97 -86.68 -34.63
CA SER A 36 -4.19 -87.21 -33.99
C SER A 36 -4.42 -88.71 -34.20
N GLN A 37 -3.75 -89.30 -35.20
CA GLN A 37 -3.89 -90.72 -35.58
C GLN A 37 -2.69 -91.59 -35.19
N SER A 38 -1.73 -91.05 -34.43
CA SER A 38 -0.43 -91.69 -34.19
C SER A 38 -0.22 -92.16 -32.74
N ASN A 39 0.45 -93.31 -32.56
CA ASN A 39 0.93 -93.78 -31.24
C ASN A 39 2.34 -93.20 -30.96
N GLU A 40 2.75 -93.15 -29.68
CA GLU A 40 4.00 -92.48 -29.20
C GLU A 40 5.27 -92.78 -30.02
N ASP A 41 5.46 -94.01 -30.53
CA ASP A 41 6.65 -94.37 -31.33
C ASP A 41 6.69 -93.72 -32.74
N THR A 42 5.56 -93.19 -33.21
CA THR A 42 5.41 -92.57 -34.54
C THR A 42 5.65 -91.06 -34.52
N TYR A 43 5.62 -90.44 -33.34
CA TYR A 43 5.71 -88.99 -33.13
C TYR A 43 7.02 -88.39 -33.66
N ILE A 44 8.15 -89.03 -33.35
CA ILE A 44 9.48 -88.60 -33.80
C ILE A 44 9.59 -88.67 -35.33
N SER A 45 8.90 -89.63 -35.97
CA SER A 45 8.89 -89.76 -37.43
C SER A 45 8.05 -88.67 -38.12
N THR A 46 6.94 -88.25 -37.48
CA THR A 46 6.03 -87.22 -38.00
C THR A 46 6.62 -85.81 -37.80
N LEU A 47 7.29 -85.56 -36.67
CA LEU A 47 8.07 -84.33 -36.42
C LEU A 47 9.22 -84.15 -37.41
N GLY A 48 9.92 -85.23 -37.76
CA GLY A 48 11.02 -85.19 -38.73
C GLY A 48 10.62 -84.79 -40.15
N LYS A 49 9.32 -84.81 -40.49
CA LYS A 49 8.81 -84.32 -41.77
C LYS A 49 8.58 -82.81 -41.80
N PHE A 50 8.56 -82.15 -40.64
CA PHE A 50 8.32 -80.71 -40.50
C PHE A 50 9.38 -80.05 -39.59
N PRO A 51 10.64 -79.96 -40.06
CA PRO A 51 11.80 -79.61 -39.24
C PRO A 51 11.74 -78.21 -38.61
N GLN A 52 10.93 -77.30 -39.17
CA GLN A 52 10.72 -75.95 -38.64
C GLN A 52 9.90 -75.89 -37.34
N PHE A 53 9.16 -76.95 -37.01
CA PHE A 53 8.37 -77.03 -35.77
C PHE A 53 8.99 -77.94 -34.71
N GLU A 54 10.01 -78.72 -35.09
CA GLU A 54 10.58 -79.77 -34.25
C GLU A 54 11.28 -79.24 -33.01
N SER A 55 12.05 -78.15 -33.13
CA SER A 55 12.81 -77.62 -31.99
C SER A 55 11.92 -76.99 -30.92
N VAL A 56 10.83 -76.32 -31.32
CA VAL A 56 10.00 -75.54 -30.39
C VAL A 56 9.03 -76.42 -29.62
N PHE A 57 8.35 -77.36 -30.30
CA PHE A 57 7.47 -78.32 -29.63
C PHE A 57 8.24 -79.27 -28.73
N SER A 58 9.42 -79.75 -29.17
CA SER A 58 10.29 -80.58 -28.34
C SER A 58 10.78 -79.85 -27.10
N SER A 59 11.04 -78.54 -27.18
CA SER A 59 11.47 -77.72 -26.03
C SER A 59 10.34 -77.39 -25.06
N TYR A 60 9.11 -77.18 -25.56
CA TYR A 60 7.94 -76.91 -24.73
C TYR A 60 7.47 -78.17 -23.98
N LEU A 61 7.38 -79.31 -24.67
CA LEU A 61 6.99 -80.59 -24.06
C LEU A 61 8.02 -81.11 -23.04
N LYS A 62 9.31 -80.81 -23.23
CA LYS A 62 10.36 -81.09 -22.24
C LYS A 62 10.39 -80.10 -21.07
N GLN A 63 9.45 -79.15 -20.99
CA GLN A 63 9.37 -78.07 -20.01
C GLN A 63 10.64 -77.19 -19.92
N THR A 64 11.42 -77.15 -21.00
CA THR A 64 12.66 -76.36 -21.05
C THR A 64 12.45 -74.93 -21.59
N ALA A 65 11.28 -74.62 -22.12
CA ALA A 65 10.88 -73.29 -22.58
C ALA A 65 9.69 -72.76 -21.77
N THR A 66 9.67 -71.46 -21.49
CA THR A 66 8.56 -70.77 -20.82
C THR A 66 7.35 -70.62 -21.74
N ASP A 67 6.14 -70.61 -21.17
CA ASP A 67 4.87 -70.40 -21.89
C ASP A 67 4.90 -69.18 -22.83
N GLU A 68 5.63 -68.12 -22.44
CA GLU A 68 5.87 -66.92 -23.26
C GLU A 68 6.56 -67.24 -24.59
N LYS A 69 7.62 -68.06 -24.61
CA LYS A 69 8.36 -68.38 -25.84
C LYS A 69 7.55 -69.22 -26.82
N PHE A 70 6.65 -70.05 -26.29
CA PHE A 70 5.73 -70.85 -27.09
C PHE A 70 4.62 -69.98 -27.70
N ILE A 71 4.04 -69.07 -26.91
CA ILE A 71 3.04 -68.12 -27.39
C ILE A 71 3.65 -67.14 -28.41
N GLU A 72 4.86 -66.63 -28.16
CA GLU A 72 5.61 -65.77 -29.12
C GLU A 72 5.79 -66.49 -30.45
N PHE A 73 6.23 -67.74 -30.43
CA PHE A 73 6.44 -68.52 -31.64
C PHE A 73 5.13 -68.76 -32.43
N ILE A 74 4.05 -69.12 -31.73
CA ILE A 74 2.73 -69.32 -32.34
C ILE A 74 2.20 -68.00 -32.92
N VAL A 75 2.34 -66.89 -32.21
CA VAL A 75 1.89 -65.57 -32.69
C VAL A 75 2.73 -65.09 -33.88
N GLU A 76 4.03 -65.38 -33.93
CA GLU A 76 4.89 -65.05 -35.08
C GLU A 76 4.56 -65.85 -36.33
N HIS A 77 4.26 -67.15 -36.19
CA HIS A 77 4.09 -68.07 -37.31
C HIS A 77 2.62 -68.30 -37.71
N CYS A 78 1.64 -67.81 -36.94
CA CYS A 78 0.22 -67.77 -37.31
C CYS A 78 -0.28 -66.32 -37.48
N PRO A 79 -0.27 -65.78 -38.72
CA PRO A 79 -0.66 -64.40 -39.01
C PRO A 79 -2.08 -64.03 -38.58
N SER A 80 -3.00 -65.00 -38.63
CA SER A 80 -4.40 -64.85 -38.22
C SER A 80 -4.55 -64.64 -36.71
N LEU A 81 -3.76 -65.34 -35.90
CA LEU A 81 -3.75 -65.20 -34.44
C LEU A 81 -3.14 -63.86 -34.03
N ARG A 82 -2.04 -63.47 -34.67
CA ARG A 82 -1.40 -62.16 -34.48
C ARG A 82 -2.35 -60.99 -34.72
N LYS A 83 -3.13 -61.06 -35.81
CA LYS A 83 -4.11 -60.02 -36.15
C LYS A 83 -5.21 -59.90 -35.10
N LYS A 84 -5.71 -61.03 -34.58
CA LYS A 84 -6.75 -61.05 -33.55
C LYS A 84 -6.23 -60.58 -32.18
N TYR A 85 -5.00 -60.98 -31.82
CA TYR A 85 -4.33 -60.52 -30.61
C TYR A 85 -4.11 -59.00 -30.62
N LEU A 86 -3.62 -58.44 -31.74
CA LEU A 86 -3.47 -57.00 -31.91
C LEU A 86 -4.82 -56.25 -31.85
N GLN A 87 -5.90 -56.81 -32.40
CA GLN A 87 -7.23 -56.21 -32.30
C GLN A 87 -7.73 -56.14 -30.85
N ILE A 88 -7.54 -57.20 -30.06
CA ILE A 88 -7.95 -57.23 -28.65
C ILE A 88 -7.17 -56.20 -27.83
N LEU A 89 -5.84 -56.13 -28.02
CA LEU A 89 -4.98 -55.12 -27.39
C LEU A 89 -5.39 -53.69 -27.74
N THR A 90 -5.67 -53.44 -29.02
CA THR A 90 -6.06 -52.11 -29.50
C THR A 90 -7.41 -51.68 -28.94
N ASN A 91 -8.39 -52.58 -28.89
CA ASN A 91 -9.72 -52.29 -28.34
C ASN A 91 -9.67 -52.08 -26.82
N GLY A 92 -8.92 -52.93 -26.09
CA GLY A 92 -8.77 -52.78 -24.64
C GLY A 92 -8.11 -51.46 -24.24
N TYR A 93 -7.06 -51.05 -24.97
CA TYR A 93 -6.39 -49.77 -24.75
C TYR A 93 -7.31 -48.57 -25.06
N LEU A 94 -8.04 -48.61 -26.18
CA LEU A 94 -8.97 -47.56 -26.59
C LEU A 94 -10.13 -47.37 -25.59
N ASP A 95 -10.66 -48.45 -25.04
CA ASP A 95 -11.76 -48.37 -24.07
C ASP A 95 -11.28 -47.83 -22.71
N GLU A 96 -10.05 -48.17 -22.30
CA GLU A 96 -9.47 -47.63 -21.08
C GLU A 96 -9.16 -46.12 -21.20
N GLU A 97 -8.63 -45.67 -22.34
CA GLU A 97 -8.41 -44.24 -22.58
C GLU A 97 -9.72 -43.44 -22.66
N LYS A 98 -10.75 -43.97 -23.35
CA LYS A 98 -12.08 -43.36 -23.37
C LYS A 98 -12.67 -43.20 -21.97
N ARG A 99 -12.47 -44.21 -21.10
CA ARG A 99 -12.93 -44.15 -19.71
C ARG A 99 -12.17 -43.08 -18.91
N LYS A 100 -10.85 -42.98 -19.07
CA LYS A 100 -10.03 -41.94 -18.42
C LYS A 100 -10.43 -40.53 -18.87
N LEU A 101 -10.61 -40.32 -20.18
CA LEU A 101 -11.08 -39.06 -20.74
C LEU A 101 -12.49 -38.71 -20.27
N GLY A 102 -13.41 -39.69 -20.20
CA GLY A 102 -14.76 -39.49 -19.68
C GLY A 102 -14.77 -39.05 -18.21
N LEU A 103 -13.94 -39.66 -17.36
CA LEU A 103 -13.78 -39.29 -15.95
C LEU A 103 -13.18 -37.89 -15.76
N GLN A 104 -12.31 -37.44 -16.68
CA GLN A 104 -11.76 -36.09 -16.64
C GLN A 104 -12.72 -35.03 -17.19
N LEU A 105 -13.51 -35.36 -18.22
CA LEU A 105 -14.46 -34.42 -18.85
C LEU A 105 -15.66 -34.09 -17.97
N ALA A 106 -16.13 -35.02 -17.13
CA ALA A 106 -17.26 -34.80 -16.23
C ALA A 106 -17.06 -33.61 -15.26
N PRO A 107 -16.00 -33.57 -14.42
CA PRO A 107 -15.80 -32.46 -13.48
C PRO A 107 -15.48 -31.13 -14.18
N LEU A 108 -14.92 -31.18 -15.39
CA LEU A 108 -14.68 -29.99 -16.22
C LEU A 108 -15.98 -29.37 -16.72
N LYS A 109 -16.98 -30.18 -17.08
CA LYS A 109 -18.31 -29.69 -17.46
C LYS A 109 -19.02 -29.03 -16.28
N ASP A 110 -18.97 -29.65 -15.10
CA ASP A 110 -19.59 -29.10 -13.89
C ASP A 110 -18.98 -27.74 -13.51
N LYS A 111 -17.65 -27.62 -13.58
CA LYS A 111 -16.95 -26.34 -13.36
C LYS A 111 -17.33 -25.24 -14.37
N ILE A 112 -17.55 -25.61 -15.64
CA ILE A 112 -18.00 -24.66 -16.65
C ILE A 112 -19.43 -24.19 -16.37
N GLU A 113 -20.31 -25.09 -15.92
CA GLU A 113 -21.68 -24.76 -15.51
C GLU A 113 -21.69 -23.78 -14.32
N GLU A 114 -20.89 -24.06 -13.29
CA GLU A 114 -20.72 -23.19 -12.11
C GLU A 114 -20.20 -21.79 -12.50
N ALA A 115 -19.14 -21.73 -13.32
CA ALA A 115 -18.58 -20.48 -13.80
C ALA A 115 -19.60 -19.66 -14.63
N ASN A 116 -20.45 -20.33 -15.41
CA ASN A 116 -21.52 -19.66 -16.16
C ASN A 116 -22.62 -19.09 -15.26
N ILE A 117 -22.95 -19.78 -14.15
CA ILE A 117 -23.90 -19.27 -13.15
C ILE A 117 -23.34 -18.03 -12.47
N GLU A 118 -22.06 -18.06 -12.09
CA GLU A 118 -21.38 -16.92 -11.46
C GLU A 118 -21.28 -15.72 -12.41
N LEU A 119 -20.94 -15.94 -13.69
CA LEU A 119 -20.95 -14.89 -14.72
C LEU A 119 -22.31 -14.23 -14.88
N LYS A 120 -23.40 -15.00 -14.86
CA LYS A 120 -24.77 -14.44 -14.92
C LYS A 120 -25.08 -13.57 -13.70
N LYS A 121 -24.64 -13.98 -12.51
CA LYS A 121 -24.82 -13.20 -11.27
C LYS A 121 -24.02 -11.88 -11.32
N ASN A 122 -22.77 -11.94 -11.76
CA ASN A 122 -21.91 -10.76 -11.90
C ASN A 122 -22.44 -9.79 -12.95
N ASN A 123 -22.99 -10.28 -14.06
CA ASN A 123 -23.62 -9.42 -15.08
C ASN A 123 -24.88 -8.72 -14.56
N LYS A 124 -25.70 -9.37 -13.72
CA LYS A 124 -26.83 -8.69 -13.06
C LYS A 124 -26.35 -7.57 -12.13
N LEU A 125 -25.36 -7.86 -11.29
CA LEU A 125 -24.80 -6.87 -10.36
C LEU A 125 -24.19 -5.67 -11.10
N LYS A 126 -23.49 -5.92 -12.22
CA LYS A 126 -22.94 -4.87 -13.08
C LYS A 126 -24.03 -3.95 -13.63
N ASN A 127 -25.17 -4.52 -14.06
CA ASN A 127 -26.28 -3.72 -14.57
C ASN A 127 -26.93 -2.86 -13.47
N GLU A 128 -27.10 -3.40 -12.26
CA GLU A 128 -27.57 -2.64 -11.10
C GLU A 128 -26.63 -1.49 -10.73
N LEU A 129 -25.31 -1.75 -10.76
CA LEU A 129 -24.29 -0.75 -10.49
C LEU A 129 -24.32 0.37 -11.54
N ASN A 130 -24.43 0.03 -12.82
CA ASN A 130 -24.54 1.00 -13.91
C ASN A 130 -25.80 1.87 -13.80
N ALA A 131 -26.92 1.31 -13.36
CA ALA A 131 -28.14 2.08 -13.11
C ALA A 131 -27.93 3.08 -11.96
N LYS A 132 -27.23 2.68 -10.89
CA LYS A 132 -26.90 3.55 -9.76
C LYS A 132 -25.89 4.65 -10.13
N ILE A 133 -24.91 4.34 -10.96
CA ILE A 133 -23.97 5.33 -11.51
C ILE A 133 -24.72 6.37 -12.35
N SER A 134 -25.67 5.92 -13.18
CA SER A 134 -26.48 6.82 -14.01
C SER A 134 -27.32 7.78 -13.16
N SER A 135 -27.97 7.29 -12.10
CA SER A 135 -28.76 8.13 -11.20
C SER A 135 -27.90 9.12 -10.38
N LEU A 136 -26.73 8.68 -9.90
CA LEU A 136 -25.76 9.54 -9.22
C LEU A 136 -25.21 10.64 -10.14
N THR A 137 -24.91 10.30 -11.39
CA THR A 137 -24.44 11.27 -12.39
C THR A 137 -25.48 12.34 -12.67
N GLU A 138 -26.75 11.95 -12.74
CA GLU A 138 -27.85 12.89 -12.93
C GLU A 138 -28.08 13.80 -11.71
N SER A 139 -27.94 13.24 -10.50
CA SER A 139 -27.97 14.02 -9.25
C SER A 139 -26.81 15.02 -9.18
N SER A 140 -25.59 14.59 -9.52
CA SER A 140 -24.41 15.46 -9.56
C SER A 140 -24.57 16.62 -10.55
N LYS A 141 -25.15 16.37 -11.74
CA LYS A 141 -25.49 17.44 -12.70
C LYS A 141 -26.48 18.46 -12.11
N LYS A 142 -27.48 18.02 -11.34
CA LYS A 142 -28.43 18.93 -10.67
C LYS A 142 -27.74 19.78 -9.61
N ILE A 143 -26.88 19.19 -8.78
CA ILE A 143 -26.11 19.92 -7.76
C ILE A 143 -25.18 20.94 -8.43
N LEU A 144 -24.49 20.57 -9.52
CA LEU A 144 -23.62 21.48 -10.25
C LEU A 144 -24.38 22.69 -10.81
N ALA A 145 -25.61 22.48 -11.31
CA ALA A 145 -26.47 23.57 -11.77
C ALA A 145 -26.83 24.53 -10.62
N GLN A 146 -27.18 24.00 -9.44
CA GLN A 146 -27.48 24.80 -8.24
C GLN A 146 -26.26 25.58 -7.75
N VAL A 147 -25.07 24.99 -7.77
CA VAL A 147 -23.82 25.67 -7.39
C VAL A 147 -23.51 26.82 -8.35
N ASN A 148 -23.71 26.62 -9.65
CA ASN A 148 -23.51 27.69 -10.63
C ASN A 148 -24.51 28.84 -10.45
N GLU A 149 -25.75 28.54 -10.11
CA GLU A 149 -26.77 29.55 -9.79
C GLU A 149 -26.40 30.35 -8.53
N ALA A 150 -25.99 29.67 -7.44
CA ALA A 150 -25.50 30.31 -6.22
C ALA A 150 -24.25 31.17 -6.48
N LYS A 151 -23.32 30.71 -7.33
CA LYS A 151 -22.14 31.48 -7.72
C LYS A 151 -22.52 32.77 -8.46
N LYS A 152 -23.51 32.71 -9.34
CA LYS A 152 -24.02 33.89 -10.04
C LYS A 152 -24.66 34.89 -9.08
N ILE A 153 -25.47 34.41 -8.13
CA ILE A 153 -26.05 35.26 -7.06
C ILE A 153 -24.95 35.95 -6.25
N ASN A 154 -23.88 35.23 -5.89
CA ASN A 154 -22.76 35.83 -5.16
C ASN A 154 -22.00 36.87 -5.98
N GLN A 155 -21.82 36.63 -7.29
CA GLN A 155 -21.21 37.63 -8.19
C GLN A 155 -22.07 38.89 -8.30
N ASP A 156 -23.39 38.74 -8.45
CA ASP A 156 -24.33 39.86 -8.49
C ASP A 156 -24.31 40.63 -7.14
N LEU A 157 -24.17 39.92 -6.02
CA LEU A 157 -24.05 40.53 -4.68
C LEU A 157 -22.74 41.33 -4.54
N ASP A 158 -21.61 40.76 -4.99
CA ASP A 158 -20.31 41.43 -4.97
C ASP A 158 -20.29 42.67 -5.87
N GLU A 159 -20.92 42.61 -7.04
CA GLU A 159 -21.05 43.75 -7.95
C GLU A 159 -21.92 44.86 -7.33
N LEU A 160 -23.01 44.48 -6.65
CA LEU A 160 -23.86 45.42 -5.92
C LEU A 160 -23.14 46.06 -4.72
N LEU A 161 -22.40 45.27 -3.96
CA LEU A 161 -21.60 45.76 -2.82
C LEU A 161 -20.46 46.67 -3.28
N ASN A 162 -19.74 46.30 -4.34
CA ASN A 162 -18.67 47.11 -4.90
C ASN A 162 -19.21 48.40 -5.52
N GLY A 163 -20.32 48.34 -6.25
CA GLY A 163 -21.00 49.52 -6.81
C GLY A 163 -21.41 50.53 -5.72
N LYS A 164 -22.02 50.04 -4.63
CA LYS A 164 -22.35 50.87 -3.46
C LYS A 164 -21.12 51.41 -2.74
N ARG A 165 -20.03 50.62 -2.65
CA ARG A 165 -18.76 51.05 -2.07
C ARG A 165 -18.10 52.17 -2.87
N THR A 166 -18.12 52.12 -4.20
CA THR A 166 -17.65 53.22 -5.04
C THR A 166 -18.46 54.49 -4.85
N GLY A 167 -19.80 54.39 -4.75
CA GLY A 167 -20.66 55.53 -4.43
C GLY A 167 -20.34 56.16 -3.08
N LEU A 168 -20.20 55.34 -2.04
CA LEU A 168 -19.82 55.77 -0.69
C LEU A 168 -18.43 56.44 -0.67
N LEU A 169 -17.44 55.88 -1.38
CA LEU A 169 -16.11 56.46 -1.48
C LEU A 169 -16.11 57.79 -2.25
N GLN A 170 -16.97 57.93 -3.27
CA GLN A 170 -17.16 59.19 -3.98
C GLN A 170 -17.77 60.25 -3.06
N GLU A 171 -18.81 59.92 -2.31
CA GLU A 171 -19.44 60.81 -1.33
C GLU A 171 -18.46 61.20 -0.20
N LEU A 172 -17.68 60.26 0.31
CA LEU A 172 -16.60 60.51 1.28
C LEU A 172 -15.48 61.39 0.69
N SER A 173 -15.18 61.26 -0.60
CA SER A 173 -14.19 62.14 -1.26
C SER A 173 -14.70 63.57 -1.41
N VAL A 174 -16.00 63.75 -1.65
CA VAL A 174 -16.67 65.06 -1.69
C VAL A 174 -16.68 65.67 -0.28
N LEU A 175 -17.01 64.88 0.74
CA LEU A 175 -16.97 65.31 2.14
C LEU A 175 -15.55 65.69 2.58
N LYS A 176 -14.53 64.92 2.19
CA LYS A 176 -13.11 65.24 2.45
C LYS A 176 -12.70 66.56 1.80
N LYS A 177 -13.14 66.84 0.57
CA LYS A 177 -12.86 68.13 -0.10
C LYS A 177 -13.56 69.30 0.58
N VAL A 178 -14.76 69.10 1.13
CA VAL A 178 -15.48 70.12 1.90
C VAL A 178 -14.81 70.38 3.25
N LEU A 179 -14.26 69.34 3.90
CA LEU A 179 -13.54 69.45 5.17
C LEU A 179 -12.15 70.10 5.03
N HIS A 180 -11.45 69.92 3.90
CA HIS A 180 -10.15 70.56 3.62
C HIS A 180 -10.23 72.07 3.28
N LEU A 181 -11.42 72.64 3.09
CA LEU A 181 -11.61 74.08 2.90
C LEU A 181 -11.64 74.87 4.23
N GLY A 182 -11.53 74.19 5.36
CA GLY A 182 -11.54 74.79 6.70
C GLY A 182 -10.54 74.12 7.64
N GLU A 183 -9.25 74.08 7.29
CA GLU A 183 -8.21 73.62 8.23
C GLU A 183 -7.63 74.82 9.00
N THR A 184 -8.29 75.16 10.11
CA THR A 184 -7.57 75.51 11.34
C THR A 184 -7.00 74.23 11.91
N ASN A 185 -5.71 74.25 12.25
CA ASN A 185 -4.95 73.19 12.91
C ASN A 185 -5.78 72.48 13.99
N PHE A 186 -6.13 71.22 13.74
CA PHE A 186 -6.50 70.29 14.80
C PHE A 186 -5.45 69.18 14.83
N GLU A 187 -4.68 69.17 15.91
CA GLU A 187 -3.97 67.99 16.39
C GLU A 187 -4.98 66.84 16.47
N THR A 188 -4.84 65.85 15.58
CA THR A 188 -5.58 64.60 15.73
C THR A 188 -4.89 63.76 16.80
N SER A 189 -5.42 63.88 18.01
CA SER A 189 -5.33 62.85 19.03
C SER A 189 -5.71 61.48 18.40
N PRO A 190 -4.94 60.41 18.62
CA PRO A 190 -5.24 59.10 18.04
C PRO A 190 -6.44 58.49 18.76
N GLN A 191 -7.64 58.75 18.24
CA GLN A 191 -8.84 58.04 18.65
C GLN A 191 -9.00 56.75 17.82
N ASN A 192 -8.73 55.64 18.49
CA ASN A 192 -9.35 54.31 18.30
C ASN A 192 -9.34 53.72 16.89
N ALA A 193 -8.17 53.33 16.40
CA ALA A 193 -8.07 52.07 15.69
C ALA A 193 -7.77 51.01 16.75
N ASN A 194 -8.75 50.21 17.15
CA ASN A 194 -8.48 49.03 17.97
C ASN A 194 -7.46 48.19 17.19
N THR A 195 -6.21 48.14 17.66
CA THR A 195 -5.26 47.12 17.22
C THR A 195 -5.95 45.78 17.42
N PRO A 196 -6.01 44.90 16.41
CA PRO A 196 -6.68 43.62 16.59
C PRO A 196 -5.92 42.85 17.68
N ASP A 197 -6.57 42.67 18.83
CA ASP A 197 -5.95 42.13 20.03
C ASP A 197 -5.71 40.64 19.86
N LEU A 198 -4.53 40.19 20.32
CA LEU A 198 -4.19 38.77 20.38
C LEU A 198 -5.10 38.09 21.42
N THR A 199 -5.74 36.99 21.04
CA THR A 199 -6.52 36.20 21.98
C THR A 199 -5.66 35.09 22.55
N ILE A 200 -5.57 35.00 23.88
CA ILE A 200 -4.75 34.01 24.58
C ILE A 200 -5.66 33.03 25.30
N ARG A 201 -5.46 31.74 25.07
CA ARG A 201 -6.06 30.65 25.84
C ARG A 201 -4.94 30.00 26.65
N PRO A 202 -4.89 30.20 27.98
CA PRO A 202 -3.79 29.70 28.78
C PRO A 202 -3.84 28.18 28.89
N GLY A 203 -2.67 27.56 28.80
CA GLY A 203 -2.44 26.16 29.13
C GLY A 203 -2.40 25.96 30.63
N ASN A 204 -3.04 24.90 31.11
CA ASN A 204 -2.97 24.49 32.51
C ASN A 204 -1.92 23.40 32.68
N ASN A 205 -1.21 23.43 33.81
CA ASN A 205 -0.46 22.25 34.25
C ASN A 205 -1.48 21.16 34.58
N LEU A 206 -1.25 19.96 34.06
CA LEU A 206 -2.05 18.81 34.46
C LEU A 206 -1.56 18.38 35.85
N GLU A 207 -2.40 18.61 36.86
CA GLU A 207 -2.21 17.95 38.15
C GLU A 207 -2.30 16.44 37.91
N TYR A 208 -1.45 15.67 38.59
CA TYR A 208 -1.29 14.21 38.45
C TYR A 208 -2.60 13.51 38.08
N MET A 209 -2.68 12.96 36.86
CA MET A 209 -3.75 12.04 36.48
C MET A 209 -3.66 10.83 37.43
N ASP A 210 -4.71 10.60 38.22
CA ASP A 210 -4.87 9.46 39.13
C ASP A 210 -3.69 9.16 40.08
N GLY A 211 -2.90 10.17 40.44
CA GLY A 211 -1.74 10.00 41.34
C GLY A 211 -0.55 9.26 40.72
N VAL A 212 -0.55 9.05 39.39
CA VAL A 212 0.59 8.49 38.66
C VAL A 212 1.53 9.63 38.26
N PRO A 213 2.82 9.60 38.65
CA PRO A 213 3.78 10.62 38.21
C PRO A 213 3.98 10.57 36.69
N PRO A 214 4.29 11.70 36.04
CA PRO A 214 4.60 11.72 34.62
C PRO A 214 5.78 10.79 34.32
N LYS A 215 5.77 10.16 33.16
CA LYS A 215 6.90 9.33 32.72
C LYS A 215 8.11 10.22 32.49
N GLU A 216 9.17 10.02 33.27
CA GLU A 216 10.43 10.73 33.05
C GLU A 216 11.05 10.26 31.72
N ILE A 217 11.39 11.21 30.86
CA ILE A 217 12.01 10.98 29.56
C ILE A 217 13.47 11.41 29.67
N THR A 218 14.37 10.43 29.55
CA THR A 218 15.82 10.64 29.61
C THR A 218 16.49 10.32 28.27
N GLN A 219 15.87 9.47 27.45
CA GLN A 219 16.40 9.03 26.17
C GLN A 219 15.46 9.34 25.00
N LEU A 220 16.03 9.49 23.80
CA LEU A 220 15.28 9.74 22.57
C LEU A 220 14.24 8.64 22.29
N PHE A 221 14.57 7.36 22.52
CA PHE A 221 13.65 6.24 22.32
C PHE A 221 12.39 6.36 23.19
N GLU A 222 12.56 6.75 24.46
CA GLU A 222 11.44 6.94 25.40
C GLU A 222 10.51 8.06 24.93
N MET A 223 11.07 9.11 24.34
CA MET A 223 10.35 10.27 23.83
C MET A 223 9.42 9.92 22.68
N TYR A 224 9.94 9.29 21.61
CA TYR A 224 9.09 8.93 20.48
C TYR A 224 8.21 7.71 20.76
N SER A 225 8.62 6.79 21.64
CA SER A 225 7.76 5.68 22.07
C SER A 225 6.56 6.18 22.85
N LEU A 226 6.73 7.11 23.80
CA LEU A 226 5.60 7.66 24.54
C LEU A 226 4.64 8.44 23.62
N LEU A 227 5.19 9.23 22.70
CA LEU A 227 4.36 9.93 21.73
C LEU A 227 3.60 8.96 20.82
N GLN A 228 4.26 7.89 20.36
CA GLN A 228 3.62 6.84 19.55
C GLN A 228 2.46 6.17 20.30
N ASP A 229 2.63 5.87 21.59
CA ASP A 229 1.58 5.28 22.44
C ASP A 229 0.39 6.24 22.64
N ASN A 230 0.64 7.55 22.60
CA ASN A 230 -0.37 8.59 22.80
C ASN A 230 -1.10 9.01 21.52
N LEU A 231 -0.59 8.64 20.34
CA LEU A 231 -1.23 8.90 19.06
C LEU A 231 -2.36 7.88 18.82
N PRO A 232 -3.38 8.25 18.01
CA PRO A 232 -4.52 7.36 17.75
C PRO A 232 -4.09 6.02 17.11
N GLU A 233 -4.87 4.96 17.32
CA GLU A 233 -4.56 3.61 16.83
C GLU A 233 -4.32 3.57 15.30
N GLN A 234 -3.40 2.68 14.88
CA GLN A 234 -3.11 2.47 13.46
C GLN A 234 -4.33 1.88 12.73
N GLY A 235 -4.93 2.66 11.84
CA GLY A 235 -5.91 2.19 10.88
C GLY A 235 -5.26 1.53 9.66
N LYS A 236 -6.07 0.86 8.84
CA LYS A 236 -5.60 0.13 7.64
C LYS A 236 -4.89 1.01 6.60
N ASP A 237 -5.12 2.32 6.63
CA ASP A 237 -4.57 3.32 5.71
C ASP A 237 -3.89 4.49 6.45
N THR A 238 -3.56 4.35 7.74
CA THR A 238 -2.87 5.41 8.49
C THR A 238 -1.37 5.39 8.20
N PRO A 239 -0.72 6.55 8.03
CA PRO A 239 0.74 6.60 7.87
C PRO A 239 1.47 6.02 9.09
N ASP A 240 2.74 5.64 8.91
CA ASP A 240 3.55 5.02 9.97
C ASP A 240 3.72 5.98 11.17
N LEU A 241 3.08 5.64 12.29
CA LEU A 241 3.13 6.41 13.53
C LEU A 241 4.53 6.40 14.15
N SER A 242 5.33 5.35 13.95
CA SER A 242 6.70 5.30 14.47
C SER A 242 7.59 6.33 13.78
N GLU A 243 7.48 6.42 12.46
CA GLU A 243 8.21 7.45 11.69
C GLU A 243 7.74 8.86 12.05
N LEU A 244 6.43 9.07 12.19
CA LEU A 244 5.89 10.37 12.59
C LEU A 244 6.34 10.77 13.99
N SER A 245 6.26 9.87 14.98
CA SER A 245 6.69 10.15 16.34
C SER A 245 8.17 10.49 16.40
N LYS A 246 9.01 9.74 15.66
CA LYS A 246 10.44 10.06 15.51
C LYS A 246 10.63 11.45 14.90
N PHE A 247 9.86 11.81 13.87
CA PHE A 247 9.96 13.12 13.21
C PHE A 247 9.58 14.27 14.13
N ILE A 248 8.48 14.14 14.88
CA ILE A 248 8.03 15.13 15.85
C ILE A 248 9.09 15.30 16.96
N SER A 249 9.60 14.20 17.52
CA SER A 249 10.64 14.24 18.53
C SER A 249 11.93 14.88 18.01
N ALA A 250 12.34 14.55 16.79
CA ALA A 250 13.52 15.13 16.17
C ALA A 250 13.37 16.63 15.89
N SER A 251 12.19 17.06 15.45
CA SER A 251 11.85 18.47 15.23
C SER A 251 11.88 19.25 16.53
N TYR A 252 11.35 18.68 17.61
CA TYR A 252 11.39 19.25 18.95
C TYR A 252 12.83 19.50 19.43
N LEU A 253 13.67 18.47 19.39
CA LEU A 253 15.07 18.58 19.82
C LEU A 253 15.91 19.53 18.97
N SER A 254 15.54 19.69 17.70
CA SER A 254 16.22 20.60 16.76
C SER A 254 15.67 22.03 16.80
N HIS A 255 14.67 22.30 17.64
CA HIS A 255 13.88 23.55 17.67
C HIS A 255 13.31 23.94 16.29
N LEU A 256 12.93 22.95 15.46
CA LEU A 256 12.17 23.21 14.24
C LEU A 256 10.68 23.26 14.58
N PRO A 257 9.99 24.39 14.36
CA PRO A 257 8.55 24.47 14.57
C PRO A 257 7.77 23.48 13.72
N LEU A 258 6.63 23.04 14.22
CA LEU A 258 5.69 22.20 13.45
C LEU A 258 4.57 23.05 12.87
N LEU A 259 4.11 22.64 11.70
CA LEU A 259 2.92 23.14 11.02
C LEU A 259 1.92 21.99 10.95
N CYS A 260 0.99 21.97 11.89
CA CYS A 260 -0.11 21.01 11.96
C CYS A 260 -1.29 21.56 11.16
N ALA A 261 -1.76 20.80 10.17
CA ALA A 261 -2.89 21.19 9.34
C ALA A 261 -4.02 20.18 9.41
N GLY A 262 -5.26 20.67 9.37
CA GLY A 262 -6.49 19.87 9.44
C GLY A 262 -7.30 20.12 10.71
N ASN A 263 -8.49 19.53 10.77
CA ASN A 263 -9.43 19.67 11.88
C ASN A 263 -8.88 19.15 13.21
N SER A 264 -8.00 18.14 13.17
CA SER A 264 -7.39 17.54 14.38
C SER A 264 -6.01 18.11 14.74
N ALA A 265 -5.65 19.27 14.17
CA ALA A 265 -4.34 19.88 14.38
C ALA A 265 -4.13 20.36 15.84
N ASN A 266 -5.18 20.86 16.48
CA ASN A 266 -5.13 21.30 17.87
C ASN A 266 -4.95 20.10 18.83
N GLU A 267 -5.62 18.99 18.56
CA GLU A 267 -5.52 17.74 19.31
C GLU A 267 -4.11 17.15 19.19
N MET A 268 -3.55 17.11 17.98
CA MET A 268 -2.16 16.70 17.75
C MET A 268 -1.19 17.57 18.56
N ALA A 269 -1.34 18.90 18.50
CA ALA A 269 -0.48 19.83 19.24
C ALA A 269 -0.60 19.64 20.77
N ARG A 270 -1.82 19.37 21.26
CA ARG A 270 -2.08 19.07 22.68
C ARG A 270 -1.43 17.75 23.10
N ILE A 271 -1.56 16.69 22.31
CA ILE A 271 -0.93 15.38 22.57
C ILE A 271 0.60 15.55 22.68
N ILE A 272 1.21 16.27 21.75
CA ILE A 272 2.66 16.56 21.77
C ILE A 272 3.05 17.27 23.07
N SER A 273 2.29 18.30 23.45
CA SER A 273 2.56 19.08 24.66
C SER A 273 2.50 18.25 25.94
N ILE A 274 1.45 17.43 26.07
CA ILE A 274 1.27 16.54 27.23
C ILE A 274 2.36 15.45 27.26
N SER A 275 2.69 14.88 26.09
CA SER A 275 3.69 13.81 25.98
C SER A 275 5.09 14.27 26.37
N PHE A 276 5.46 15.53 26.08
CA PHE A 276 6.84 16.01 26.30
C PHE A 276 7.02 16.80 27.60
N LYS A 277 5.96 17.48 28.07
CA LYS A 277 6.07 18.48 29.15
C LYS A 277 5.05 18.33 30.27
N ASN A 278 4.17 17.34 30.22
CA ASN A 278 3.10 17.16 31.20
C ASN A 278 2.29 18.46 31.41
N GLN A 279 2.08 19.20 30.34
CA GLN A 279 1.48 20.53 30.39
C GLN A 279 0.61 20.75 29.16
N ALA A 280 -0.57 21.35 29.35
CA ALA A 280 -1.34 21.82 28.22
C ALA A 280 -0.66 23.05 27.59
N PRO A 281 -0.63 23.15 26.26
CA PRO A 281 0.05 24.25 25.59
C PRO A 281 -0.72 25.57 25.78
N ASP A 282 0.01 26.68 25.83
CA ASP A 282 -0.61 28.00 25.73
C ASP A 282 -0.99 28.24 24.26
N THR A 283 -2.24 28.62 23.97
CA THR A 283 -2.66 28.95 22.59
C THR A 283 -2.80 30.45 22.41
N VAL A 284 -2.20 30.98 21.35
CA VAL A 284 -2.36 32.35 20.89
C VAL A 284 -3.04 32.33 19.54
N CYS A 285 -4.24 32.91 19.47
CA CYS A 285 -4.95 33.13 18.22
C CYS A 285 -4.56 34.50 17.67
N VAL A 286 -3.94 34.49 16.49
CA VAL A 286 -3.46 35.67 15.79
C VAL A 286 -4.55 36.15 14.84
N PRO A 287 -4.97 37.43 14.90
CA PRO A 287 -6.00 37.93 14.01
C PRO A 287 -5.47 38.08 12.58
N THR A 288 -6.35 37.91 11.59
CA THR A 288 -5.99 38.07 10.18
C THR A 288 -5.46 39.48 9.89
N GLY A 289 -4.37 39.56 9.13
CA GLY A 289 -3.68 40.81 8.79
C GLY A 289 -2.79 41.36 9.90
N TYR A 290 -2.54 40.60 10.97
CA TYR A 290 -1.65 41.02 12.05
C TYR A 290 -0.22 41.25 11.56
N SER A 291 0.41 42.32 12.04
CA SER A 291 1.77 42.71 11.64
C SER A 291 2.65 43.18 12.81
N ASN A 292 2.10 43.22 14.04
CA ASN A 292 2.82 43.75 15.18
C ASN A 292 3.69 42.68 15.86
N TYR A 293 4.84 42.37 15.24
CA TYR A 293 5.78 41.38 15.77
C TYR A 293 6.20 41.64 17.22
N SER A 294 6.47 42.90 17.59
CA SER A 294 6.92 43.24 18.95
C SER A 294 5.89 42.90 20.01
N SER A 295 4.60 43.14 19.73
CA SER A 295 3.52 42.82 20.65
C SER A 295 3.35 41.31 20.78
N LEU A 296 3.39 40.56 19.68
CA LEU A 296 3.35 39.09 19.67
C LEU A 296 4.52 38.48 20.44
N LEU A 297 5.75 38.92 20.16
CA LEU A 297 6.97 38.50 20.85
C LEU A 297 6.87 38.73 22.36
N SER A 298 6.46 39.94 22.77
CA SER A 298 6.31 40.28 24.19
C SER A 298 5.21 39.45 24.88
N THR A 299 4.16 39.10 24.13
CA THR A 299 3.06 38.29 24.63
C THR A 299 3.51 36.86 24.86
N ILE A 300 4.17 36.25 23.88
CA ILE A 300 4.69 34.88 23.96
C ILE A 300 5.71 34.74 25.09
N LYS A 301 6.62 35.71 25.28
CA LYS A 301 7.61 35.66 26.37
C LYS A 301 6.99 35.61 27.78
N ARG A 302 5.77 36.11 27.94
CA ARG A 302 5.04 36.08 29.23
C ARG A 302 4.25 34.79 29.45
N LEU A 303 4.11 33.95 28.42
CA LEU A 303 3.41 32.68 28.49
C LEU A 303 4.16 31.67 29.37
N LYS A 304 3.41 30.87 30.12
CA LYS A 304 3.99 29.94 31.09
C LYS A 304 4.39 28.63 30.43
N SER A 305 3.62 28.16 29.45
CA SER A 305 3.85 26.87 28.83
C SER A 305 5.08 26.86 27.93
N ASP A 306 5.85 25.78 27.99
CA ASP A 306 7.05 25.60 27.15
C ASP A 306 6.69 25.43 25.67
N ILE A 307 5.52 24.85 25.41
CA ILE A 307 4.97 24.67 24.06
C ILE A 307 3.84 25.67 23.85
N VAL A 308 3.93 26.43 22.76
CA VAL A 308 2.99 27.48 22.38
C VAL A 308 2.36 27.15 21.03
N ILE A 309 1.03 27.12 21.00
CA ILE A 309 0.24 26.96 19.77
C ILE A 309 -0.06 28.35 19.19
N LEU A 310 0.21 28.51 17.89
CA LEU A 310 -0.15 29.71 17.14
C LEU A 310 -1.21 29.37 16.10
N GLU A 311 -2.45 29.78 16.37
CA GLU A 311 -3.58 29.66 15.45
C GLU A 311 -3.63 30.88 14.53
N ASN A 312 -4.00 30.66 13.27
CA ASN A 312 -4.21 31.73 12.29
C ASN A 312 -2.99 32.66 12.11
N ALA A 313 -1.77 32.13 12.30
CA ALA A 313 -0.55 32.86 11.97
C ALA A 313 -0.15 32.60 10.51
N VAL A 314 0.15 31.34 10.19
CA VAL A 314 0.66 30.95 8.86
C VAL A 314 -0.42 31.15 7.79
N GLY A 315 -0.13 32.00 6.81
CA GLY A 315 -1.04 32.34 5.71
C GLY A 315 -2.07 33.43 6.00
N TYR A 316 -2.16 33.90 7.24
CA TYR A 316 -3.15 34.91 7.66
C TYR A 316 -2.54 36.18 8.24
N CYS A 317 -1.27 36.16 8.67
CA CYS A 317 -0.55 37.34 9.14
C CYS A 317 0.77 37.55 8.35
N ASP A 318 1.45 38.67 8.60
CA ASP A 318 2.75 38.95 7.97
C ASP A 318 3.74 37.81 8.27
N GLU A 319 4.42 37.30 7.24
CA GLU A 319 5.38 36.19 7.36
C GLU A 319 6.50 36.50 8.37
N TYR A 320 6.88 37.78 8.46
CA TYR A 320 7.88 38.23 9.44
C TYR A 320 7.42 37.97 10.88
N CYS A 321 6.12 37.97 11.17
CA CYS A 321 5.60 37.80 12.52
C CYS A 321 5.87 36.41 13.11
N TYR A 322 5.98 35.37 12.29
CA TYR A 322 6.07 34.00 12.78
C TYR A 322 7.34 33.24 12.38
N THR A 323 8.00 33.63 11.29
CA THR A 323 9.21 32.94 10.80
C THR A 323 10.43 33.10 11.71
N HIS A 324 10.49 34.18 12.50
CA HIS A 324 11.61 34.49 13.39
C HIS A 324 11.42 34.07 14.85
N LEU A 325 10.19 33.70 15.25
CA LEU A 325 9.85 33.42 16.65
C LEU A 325 10.72 32.33 17.28
N ALA A 326 10.98 31.24 16.56
CA ALA A 326 11.79 30.12 17.05
C ALA A 326 13.26 30.49 17.28
N ALA A 327 13.78 31.46 16.52
CA ALA A 327 15.14 31.95 16.70
C ALA A 327 15.23 32.97 17.85
N ASP A 328 14.22 33.82 18.02
CA ASP A 328 14.20 34.91 19.01
C ASP A 328 13.70 34.47 20.41
N ILE A 329 13.04 33.31 20.50
CA ILE A 329 12.53 32.69 21.73
C ILE A 329 12.88 31.18 21.72
N PRO A 330 14.18 30.81 21.82
CA PRO A 330 14.61 29.41 21.76
C PRO A 330 14.10 28.57 22.95
N GLU A 331 13.72 29.22 24.07
CA GLU A 331 13.15 28.56 25.25
C GLU A 331 11.72 28.04 25.03
N LYS A 332 11.03 28.48 23.99
CA LYS A 332 9.68 28.02 23.64
C LYS A 332 9.73 27.17 22.38
N TYR A 333 8.87 26.16 22.33
CA TYR A 333 8.64 25.37 21.13
C TYR A 333 7.31 25.76 20.49
N PHE A 334 7.32 25.98 19.18
CA PHE A 334 6.17 26.50 18.45
C PHE A 334 5.49 25.43 17.62
N ILE A 335 4.18 25.35 17.75
CA ILE A 335 3.31 24.55 16.87
C ILE A 335 2.32 25.51 16.21
N PHE A 336 2.42 25.64 14.90
CA PHE A 336 1.51 26.41 14.08
C PHE A 336 0.33 25.53 13.67
N VAL A 337 -0.88 26.07 13.80
CA VAL A 337 -2.11 25.35 13.46
C VAL A 337 -2.81 26.07 12.32
N VAL A 338 -3.16 25.29 11.29
CA VAL A 338 -3.96 25.72 10.15
C VAL A 338 -5.15 24.78 10.00
N GLU A 339 -6.36 25.31 10.16
CA GLU A 339 -7.59 24.49 10.16
C GLU A 339 -7.86 23.87 8.78
N PHE A 340 -7.67 24.64 7.70
CA PHE A 340 -7.97 24.21 6.33
C PHE A 340 -6.71 23.82 5.57
N GLU A 341 -6.62 22.55 5.13
CA GLU A 341 -5.48 22.07 4.34
C GLU A 341 -5.32 22.83 3.01
N GLU A 342 -6.40 23.37 2.44
CA GLU A 342 -6.37 24.19 1.22
C GLU A 342 -5.49 25.43 1.37
N THR A 343 -5.38 25.99 2.58
CA THR A 343 -4.53 27.15 2.86
C THR A 343 -3.07 26.83 2.54
N LEU A 344 -2.63 25.58 2.72
CA LEU A 344 -1.25 25.16 2.43
C LEU A 344 -0.89 25.32 0.94
N LYS A 345 -1.87 25.22 0.04
CA LYS A 345 -1.66 25.38 -1.42
C LYS A 345 -1.36 26.83 -1.81
N LEU A 346 -1.73 27.78 -0.96
CA LEU A 346 -1.52 29.21 -1.17
C LEU A 346 -0.19 29.70 -0.59
N LEU A 347 0.44 28.89 0.27
CA LEU A 347 1.71 29.25 0.90
C LEU A 347 2.88 29.13 -0.08
N PRO A 348 3.94 29.96 0.08
CA PRO A 348 5.18 29.74 -0.63
C PRO A 348 5.80 28.39 -0.25
N LYS A 349 6.25 27.61 -1.24
CA LYS A 349 6.98 26.33 -1.03
C LYS A 349 8.18 26.45 -0.08
N GLY A 350 8.75 27.66 0.02
CA GLY A 350 9.85 27.97 0.93
C GLY A 350 9.50 27.81 2.41
N ILE A 351 8.21 27.86 2.79
CA ILE A 351 7.79 27.79 4.20
C ILE A 351 8.26 26.51 4.89
N TYR A 352 8.29 25.40 4.15
CA TYR A 352 8.74 24.13 4.72
C TYR A 352 10.21 24.15 5.05
N ALA A 353 11.04 25.08 4.56
CA ALA A 353 12.41 25.21 5.06
C ALA A 353 12.46 25.56 6.55
N HIS A 354 11.43 26.26 7.05
CA HIS A 354 11.35 26.80 8.40
C HIS A 354 10.46 25.99 9.35
N MET A 355 9.61 25.10 8.82
CA MET A 355 8.63 24.35 9.62
C MET A 355 8.45 22.92 9.11
N GLY A 356 8.15 21.99 10.00
CA GLY A 356 7.81 20.59 9.69
C GLY A 356 6.32 20.39 9.45
N LEU A 357 5.89 19.86 8.30
CA LEU A 357 4.47 19.69 7.98
C LEU A 357 3.89 18.38 8.53
N ILE A 358 2.71 18.45 9.16
CA ILE A 358 1.91 17.29 9.57
C ILE A 358 0.47 17.50 9.13
N LEU A 359 -0.04 16.64 8.25
CA LEU A 359 -1.47 16.60 7.89
C LEU A 359 -2.21 15.71 8.89
N CYS A 360 -2.84 16.35 9.88
CA CYS A 360 -3.41 15.69 11.04
C CYS A 360 -4.60 14.82 10.68
N ASP A 361 -5.43 15.24 9.71
CA ASP A 361 -6.67 14.53 9.35
C ASP A 361 -6.43 13.14 8.76
N LYS A 362 -5.19 12.77 8.44
CA LYS A 362 -4.81 11.40 8.05
C LYS A 362 -4.73 10.43 9.22
N PHE A 363 -4.50 10.93 10.43
CA PHE A 363 -4.28 10.13 11.63
C PHE A 363 -5.55 9.96 12.47
N PHE A 364 -6.49 10.90 12.38
CA PHE A 364 -7.71 10.92 13.19
C PHE A 364 -8.98 10.48 12.43
N LYS A 365 -8.85 9.72 11.33
CA LYS A 365 -9.96 9.37 10.41
C LYS A 365 -11.07 8.50 11.01
N THR A 366 -10.82 7.80 12.11
CA THR A 366 -11.79 6.92 12.76
C THR A 366 -12.30 7.56 14.04
N GLN A 367 -13.60 7.84 14.07
CA GLN A 367 -14.37 8.12 15.28
C GLN A 367 -14.26 6.95 16.26
N LEU A 368 -13.18 6.95 17.01
CA LEU A 368 -13.03 6.48 18.38
C LEU A 368 -11.84 7.32 18.81
N MET A 369 -12.12 8.48 19.42
CA MET A 369 -11.11 9.04 20.32
C MET A 369 -10.71 7.87 21.20
N ASN A 370 -9.42 7.55 21.30
CA ASN A 370 -9.00 6.69 22.39
C ASN A 370 -9.58 7.36 23.64
N ASP A 371 -10.58 6.72 24.25
CA ASP A 371 -11.10 7.09 25.57
C ASP A 371 -9.98 6.90 26.63
N GLU A 372 -8.83 6.36 26.22
CA GLU A 372 -7.60 6.39 26.99
C GLU A 372 -7.01 7.80 27.03
N GLU A 373 -6.94 8.36 28.23
CA GLU A 373 -6.29 9.64 28.49
C GLU A 373 -4.82 9.62 28.05
N THR A 374 -4.39 10.70 27.40
CA THR A 374 -3.00 10.90 26.97
C THR A 374 -2.04 10.78 28.16
N ARG A 375 -1.08 9.85 28.07
CA ARG A 375 -0.12 9.60 29.15
C ARG A 375 0.89 10.76 29.23
N PRO A 376 1.01 11.44 30.39
CA PRO A 376 1.93 12.56 30.53
C PRO A 376 3.39 12.11 30.60
N GLY A 377 4.26 12.89 29.96
CA GLY A 377 5.72 12.71 30.04
C GLY A 377 6.44 14.01 30.41
N GLU A 378 7.64 13.88 30.96
CA GLU A 378 8.47 15.02 31.39
C GLU A 378 9.93 14.81 30.97
N ILE A 379 10.42 15.65 30.07
CA ILE A 379 11.84 15.64 29.64
C ILE A 379 12.68 16.33 30.72
N LYS A 380 13.54 15.57 31.42
CA LYS A 380 14.37 16.06 32.54
C LYS A 380 15.80 16.43 32.15
N ASP A 381 16.34 15.79 31.11
CA ASP A 381 17.71 16.00 30.65
C ASP A 381 17.76 16.54 29.22
N SER A 382 18.80 17.30 28.89
CA SER A 382 19.09 17.67 27.50
C SER A 382 19.51 16.41 26.74
N ILE A 383 18.55 15.78 26.04
CA ILE A 383 18.80 14.68 25.10
C ILE A 383 19.81 15.21 24.08
N SER A 384 21.08 14.84 24.26
CA SER A 384 22.19 15.44 23.53
C SER A 384 22.37 14.70 22.19
N PRO A 385 22.30 15.40 21.05
CA PRO A 385 22.63 14.79 19.76
C PRO A 385 24.07 14.31 19.72
N LEU A 386 24.31 13.10 19.23
CA LEU A 386 25.65 12.72 18.78
C LEU A 386 25.86 13.28 17.37
N THR A 387 26.71 14.30 17.25
CA THR A 387 27.06 14.88 15.95
C THR A 387 28.20 14.10 15.30
N ASN A 388 27.96 13.56 14.11
CA ASN A 388 28.98 12.93 13.27
C ASN A 388 28.98 13.57 11.88
N SER A 389 30.07 14.28 11.56
CA SER A 389 30.25 14.98 10.28
C SER A 389 30.14 14.08 9.04
N ALA A 390 30.51 12.79 9.14
CA ALA A 390 30.37 11.82 8.05
C ALA A 390 28.90 11.47 7.78
N THR A 391 28.08 11.37 8.85
CA THR A 391 26.63 11.13 8.75
C THR A 391 25.94 12.29 8.04
N ARG A 392 26.33 13.53 8.32
CA ARG A 392 25.76 14.73 7.71
C ARG A 392 25.91 14.75 6.18
N ILE A 393 27.10 14.44 5.65
CA ILE A 393 27.35 14.41 4.20
C ILE A 393 26.50 13.33 3.52
N ASN A 394 26.41 12.15 4.13
CA ASN A 394 25.60 11.05 3.60
C ASN A 394 24.11 11.37 3.61
N LEU A 395 23.59 11.96 4.69
CA LEU A 395 22.21 12.44 4.78
C LEU A 395 21.93 13.51 3.73
N LEU A 396 22.80 14.51 3.58
CA LEU A 396 22.66 15.55 2.57
C LEU A 396 22.54 14.96 1.17
N LYS A 397 23.40 14.02 0.81
CA LYS A 397 23.36 13.35 -0.50
C LYS A 397 22.06 12.58 -0.69
N LYS A 398 21.62 11.80 0.31
CA LYS A 398 20.39 10.99 0.21
C LYS A 398 19.13 11.84 0.14
N ILE A 399 19.00 12.85 1.00
CA ILE A 399 17.83 13.76 0.99
C ILE A 399 17.82 14.59 -0.29
N SER A 400 18.99 15.08 -0.74
CA SER A 400 19.05 15.80 -2.02
C SER A 400 18.59 14.91 -3.16
N ASN A 401 19.08 13.66 -3.25
CA ASN A 401 18.66 12.71 -4.27
C ASN A 401 17.16 12.38 -4.20
N LEU A 402 16.61 12.28 -2.99
CA LEU A 402 15.18 12.06 -2.77
C LEU A 402 14.34 13.23 -3.29
N THR A 403 14.79 14.49 -3.11
CA THR A 403 14.00 15.69 -3.40
C THR A 403 14.23 16.31 -4.78
N ILE A 404 15.15 15.77 -5.61
CA ILE A 404 15.42 16.31 -6.96
C ILE A 404 14.13 16.32 -7.79
N GLY A 405 13.75 17.47 -8.32
CA GLY A 405 12.54 17.63 -9.16
C GLY A 405 11.24 17.72 -8.37
N SER A 406 11.28 17.55 -7.04
CA SER A 406 10.13 17.68 -6.15
C SER A 406 9.80 19.15 -5.82
N PRO A 407 8.67 19.45 -5.16
CA PRO A 407 8.36 20.80 -4.68
C PRO A 407 9.23 21.26 -3.49
N ALA A 408 10.07 20.39 -2.90
CA ALA A 408 10.93 20.76 -1.77
C ALA A 408 12.07 21.70 -2.18
N SER A 409 12.32 22.71 -1.36
CA SER A 409 13.41 23.67 -1.57
C SER A 409 14.75 23.15 -1.05
N THR A 410 15.85 23.80 -1.43
CA THR A 410 17.17 23.57 -0.82
C THR A 410 17.17 23.86 0.68
N GLY A 411 16.37 24.84 1.12
CA GLY A 411 16.14 25.14 2.53
C GLY A 411 15.51 23.97 3.29
N TYR A 412 14.53 23.29 2.69
CA TYR A 412 13.93 22.06 3.23
C TYR A 412 15.00 20.97 3.44
N VAL A 413 15.82 20.71 2.42
CA VAL A 413 16.89 19.70 2.50
C VAL A 413 17.82 20.00 3.68
N ASN A 414 18.30 21.24 3.78
CA ASN A 414 19.23 21.63 4.84
C ASN A 414 18.66 21.50 6.25
N SER A 415 17.39 21.89 6.45
CA SER A 415 16.76 21.75 7.77
C SER A 415 16.50 20.28 8.12
N ARG A 416 16.14 19.41 7.16
CA ARG A 416 15.93 17.97 7.44
C ARG A 416 17.25 17.25 7.70
N VAL A 417 18.33 17.64 7.02
CA VAL A 417 19.68 17.13 7.37
C VAL A 417 20.01 17.48 8.82
N LYS A 418 19.75 18.72 9.26
CA LYS A 418 20.00 19.14 10.65
C LYS A 418 19.16 18.33 11.65
N ILE A 419 17.88 18.09 11.34
CA ILE A 419 16.98 17.29 12.19
C ILE A 419 17.48 15.86 12.32
N LEU A 420 17.77 15.20 11.19
CA LEU A 420 18.19 13.80 11.17
C LEU A 420 19.58 13.60 11.77
N GLU A 421 20.48 14.58 11.60
CA GLU A 421 21.76 14.61 12.33
C GLU A 421 21.54 14.72 13.84
N GLY A 422 20.49 15.44 14.27
CA GLY A 422 20.12 15.60 15.68
C GLY A 422 19.73 14.31 16.40
N ILE A 423 19.29 13.30 15.66
CA ILE A 423 18.77 12.03 16.21
C ILE A 423 19.58 10.80 15.82
N ALA A 424 20.64 10.96 15.02
CA ALA A 424 21.42 9.83 14.52
C ALA A 424 22.15 9.11 15.67
N GLN A 425 21.92 7.80 15.79
CA GLN A 425 22.64 6.96 16.75
C GLN A 425 23.88 6.31 16.12
N GLU A 426 24.87 5.92 16.94
CA GLU A 426 26.05 5.21 16.45
C GLU A 426 25.67 3.89 15.78
N GLY A 427 26.10 3.70 14.53
CA GLY A 427 25.82 2.49 13.74
C GLY A 427 24.47 2.49 13.02
N GLU A 428 23.63 3.50 13.21
CA GLU A 428 22.36 3.62 12.49
C GLU A 428 22.58 3.95 11.01
N GLN A 429 21.92 3.20 10.12
CA GLN A 429 22.08 3.42 8.69
C GLN A 429 21.32 4.67 8.24
N SER A 430 21.97 5.53 7.43
CA SER A 430 21.33 6.73 6.88
C SER A 430 20.09 6.43 6.03
N SER A 431 19.94 5.19 5.53
CA SER A 431 18.75 4.71 4.82
C SER A 431 17.54 4.46 5.73
N GLU A 432 17.75 4.18 7.01
CA GLU A 432 16.67 4.06 8.00
C GLU A 432 16.30 5.45 8.54
N LEU A 433 17.30 6.29 8.82
CA LEU A 433 17.08 7.67 9.29
C LEU A 433 16.26 8.51 8.32
N ILE A 434 16.45 8.35 7.01
CA ILE A 434 15.69 9.13 6.02
C ILE A 434 14.20 8.78 6.01
N LYS A 435 13.81 7.58 6.45
CA LYS A 435 12.39 7.19 6.52
C LYS A 435 11.59 8.07 7.48
N THR A 436 12.25 8.63 8.51
CA THR A 436 11.63 9.57 9.45
C THR A 436 10.99 10.78 8.75
N ILE A 437 11.49 11.22 7.59
CA ILE A 437 10.89 12.36 6.87
C ILE A 437 9.87 11.95 5.80
N TYR A 438 9.62 10.66 5.58
CA TYR A 438 8.77 10.19 4.48
C TYR A 438 7.31 10.62 4.64
N THR A 439 6.75 10.47 5.83
CA THR A 439 5.37 10.87 6.14
C THR A 439 5.14 12.37 5.91
N GLU A 440 6.08 13.21 6.34
CA GLU A 440 6.07 14.64 6.05
C GLU A 440 6.17 14.88 4.54
N PHE A 441 7.19 14.32 3.90
CA PHE A 441 7.52 14.67 2.53
C PHE A 441 6.44 14.20 1.54
N ALA A 442 5.84 13.03 1.78
CA ALA A 442 4.66 12.57 1.07
C ALA A 442 3.47 13.55 1.22
N SER A 443 3.29 14.11 2.43
CA SER A 443 2.26 15.12 2.67
C SER A 443 2.52 16.43 1.91
N ILE A 444 3.77 16.87 1.81
CA ILE A 444 4.14 18.03 0.98
C ILE A 444 3.82 17.75 -0.49
N ILE A 445 4.16 16.57 -1.01
CA ILE A 445 3.86 16.19 -2.39
C ILE A 445 2.34 16.17 -2.64
N GLU A 446 1.56 15.70 -1.68
CA GLU A 446 0.09 15.69 -1.80
C GLU A 446 -0.51 17.09 -1.89
N VAL A 447 0.01 18.05 -1.12
CA VAL A 447 -0.45 19.45 -1.16
C VAL A 447 -0.24 20.07 -2.54
N TYR A 448 0.95 19.91 -3.13
CA TYR A 448 1.32 20.55 -4.40
C TYR A 448 1.07 19.69 -5.64
N GLY A 449 0.77 18.41 -5.46
CA GLY A 449 0.71 17.41 -6.52
C GLY A 449 2.07 16.82 -6.89
N LEU A 450 2.05 15.56 -7.32
CA LEU A 450 3.19 14.87 -7.89
C LEU A 450 3.35 15.26 -9.36
N SER A 451 4.44 15.97 -9.71
CA SER A 451 4.76 16.31 -11.10
C SER A 451 5.21 15.08 -11.89
N GLU A 452 4.94 15.08 -13.20
CA GLU A 452 5.38 13.99 -14.09
C GLU A 452 6.91 13.87 -14.14
N ASP A 453 7.62 14.99 -14.18
CA ASP A 453 9.10 15.01 -14.13
C ASP A 453 9.62 14.30 -12.87
N TYR A 454 9.00 14.57 -11.71
CA TYR A 454 9.42 13.95 -10.46
C TYR A 454 9.02 12.48 -10.39
N ARG A 455 7.85 12.13 -10.93
CA ARG A 455 7.42 10.73 -11.09
C ARG A 455 8.44 9.93 -11.91
N GLU A 456 8.91 10.46 -13.03
CA GLU A 456 9.93 9.82 -13.87
C GLU A 456 11.26 9.67 -13.12
N ILE A 457 11.71 10.70 -12.40
CA ILE A 457 12.91 10.63 -11.55
C ILE A 457 12.79 9.50 -10.52
N LEU A 458 11.65 9.39 -9.83
CA LEU A 458 11.41 8.33 -8.85
C LEU A 458 11.39 6.93 -9.48
N GLN A 459 10.82 6.78 -10.68
CA GLN A 459 10.77 5.50 -11.40
C GLN A 459 12.16 5.02 -11.82
N ASN A 460 13.01 5.95 -12.28
CA ASN A 460 14.35 5.66 -12.80
C ASN A 460 15.43 5.56 -11.71
N ASN A 461 15.10 5.88 -10.45
CA ASN A 461 16.07 5.83 -9.36
C ASN A 461 16.22 4.43 -8.77
N GLU A 462 17.47 3.96 -8.67
CA GLU A 462 17.79 2.62 -8.16
C GLU A 462 18.17 2.61 -6.66
N ASP A 463 18.27 3.77 -5.98
CA ASP A 463 18.55 3.85 -4.53
C ASP A 463 17.42 3.14 -3.73
N PRO A 464 17.74 2.16 -2.87
CA PRO A 464 16.75 1.44 -2.06
C PRO A 464 15.86 2.34 -1.21
N SER A 465 16.39 3.45 -0.68
CA SER A 465 15.62 4.42 0.10
C SER A 465 14.52 5.05 -0.76
N ILE A 466 14.85 5.40 -2.02
CA ILE A 466 13.92 6.04 -2.95
C ILE A 466 12.88 5.05 -3.47
N LYS A 467 13.25 3.76 -3.62
CA LYS A 467 12.30 2.69 -3.97
C LYS A 467 11.19 2.54 -2.93
N ASP A 468 11.54 2.48 -1.64
CA ASP A 468 10.57 2.43 -0.54
C ASP A 468 9.64 3.66 -0.57
N PHE A 469 10.21 4.86 -0.71
CA PHE A 469 9.41 6.08 -0.80
C PHE A 469 8.46 6.10 -2.02
N ARG A 470 8.93 5.63 -3.18
CA ARG A 470 8.14 5.54 -4.41
C ARG A 470 6.92 4.63 -4.24
N GLU A 471 7.10 3.49 -3.59
CA GLU A 471 6.02 2.54 -3.32
C GLU A 471 4.92 3.16 -2.45
N ARG A 472 5.32 3.95 -1.44
CA ARG A 472 4.39 4.70 -0.57
C ARG A 472 3.58 5.76 -1.31
N LEU A 473 4.13 6.35 -2.36
CA LEU A 473 3.41 7.29 -3.23
C LEU A 473 2.52 6.60 -4.26
N GLY A 474 2.47 5.26 -4.30
CA GLY A 474 1.69 4.50 -5.29
C GLY A 474 2.23 4.64 -6.72
N VAL A 475 3.52 4.97 -6.88
CA VAL A 475 4.15 5.14 -8.19
C VAL A 475 4.74 3.79 -8.64
N GLY A 476 3.99 3.05 -9.45
CA GLY A 476 4.48 1.80 -10.06
C GLY A 476 5.59 2.05 -11.10
N LYS A 477 6.42 1.02 -11.38
CA LYS A 477 7.21 1.01 -12.62
C LYS A 477 6.23 0.90 -13.78
N ASN A 478 6.43 1.68 -14.84
CA ASN A 478 5.82 1.35 -16.13
C ASN A 478 6.42 -0.01 -16.55
N GLU A 479 5.60 -1.06 -16.58
CA GLU A 479 5.98 -2.35 -17.16
C GLU A 479 6.15 -2.26 -18.68
#